data_AF-A0A8R1ENQ4-F1
#
_entry.id   AF-A0A8R1ENQ4-F1
#
_cell.length_a   1.000
_cell.length_b   1.000
_cell.length_c   1.000
_cell.angle_alpha   90.00
_cell.angle_beta   90.00
_cell.angle_gamma   90.00
#
_symmetry.space_group_name_H-M   'P 1'
#
loop_
_entity.id
_entity.type
_entity.pdbx_description
1 polymer ?
#
loop_
_entity_poly.entity_id
_entity_poly.type
_entity_poly.pdbx_seq_one_letter_code
_entity_poly.pdbx_strand_id
1 'polypeptide(L)'
;MALADKMKNSSLLDNQLAGYEWDNFYLLNKSMNTFIAETQGVSSKLLIKEFNLKSLADAVSSLDNVKIPPLNLEFMVSSLDRLKSSSLELSLEVAALKQSIKSLEGLEYAFMRKQGALPKLIARAASFFKSFFSKQPEVEW
;
A
#
# COMPACT_ATOMS: atom_id res chain seq x y z
N MET A 1 8.36 -20.65 0.26
CA MET A 1 8.75 -20.35 1.66
C MET A 1 8.25 -18.95 1.96
N ALA A 2 7.85 -18.59 3.19
CA ALA A 2 7.49 -17.18 3.47
C ALA A 2 8.72 -16.28 3.25
N LEU A 3 8.52 -15.05 2.76
CA LEU A 3 9.62 -14.12 2.45
C LEU A 3 10.55 -13.92 3.65
N ALA A 4 9.98 -13.79 4.85
CA ALA A 4 10.73 -13.65 6.11
C ALA A 4 11.60 -14.88 6.41
N ASP A 5 11.11 -16.10 6.17
CA ASP A 5 11.91 -17.32 6.35
C ASP A 5 13.04 -17.39 5.32
N LYS A 6 12.78 -16.94 4.09
CA LYS A 6 13.78 -16.92 3.01
C LYS A 6 14.90 -15.95 3.34
N MET A 7 14.56 -14.78 3.87
CA MET A 7 15.51 -13.80 4.40
C MET A 7 16.35 -14.37 5.53
N LYS A 8 15.72 -15.00 6.52
CA LYS A 8 16.43 -15.61 7.65
C LYS A 8 17.51 -16.62 7.21
N ASN A 9 17.26 -17.33 6.12
CA ASN A 9 18.16 -18.35 5.58
C ASN A 9 19.02 -17.85 4.40
N SER A 10 19.03 -16.53 4.12
CA SER A 10 19.81 -15.93 3.03
C SER A 10 21.29 -15.79 3.38
N SER A 11 22.09 -15.48 2.36
CA SER A 11 23.54 -15.31 2.53
C SER A 11 23.86 -14.18 3.52
N LEU A 12 25.04 -14.23 4.16
CA LEU A 12 25.49 -13.16 5.07
C LEU A 12 25.52 -11.79 4.37
N LEU A 13 25.90 -11.77 3.09
CA LEU A 13 25.95 -10.55 2.26
C LEU A 13 24.54 -10.00 2.02
N ASP A 14 23.57 -10.85 1.70
CA ASP A 14 22.16 -10.43 1.54
C ASP A 14 21.58 -9.93 2.87
N ASN A 15 21.92 -10.57 3.98
CA ASN A 15 21.49 -10.12 5.31
C ASN A 15 22.13 -8.78 5.72
N GLN A 16 23.35 -8.50 5.29
CA GLN A 16 24.00 -7.20 5.52
C GLN A 16 23.39 -6.10 4.65
N LEU A 17 23.08 -6.41 3.38
CA LEU A 17 22.49 -5.45 2.43
C LEU A 17 21.02 -5.16 2.74
N ALA A 18 20.25 -6.19 3.07
CA ALA A 18 18.87 -6.04 3.51
C ALA A 18 18.80 -5.45 4.93
N GLY A 19 19.74 -5.80 5.83
CA GLY A 19 19.68 -5.45 7.24
C GLY A 19 18.79 -6.42 8.05
N TYR A 20 18.35 -5.99 9.25
CA TYR A 20 17.43 -6.73 10.14
C TYR A 20 15.96 -6.72 9.65
N GLU A 21 15.74 -6.65 8.33
CA GLU A 21 14.42 -6.44 7.74
C GLU A 21 13.48 -7.64 7.88
N TRP A 22 14.00 -8.82 8.22
CA TRP A 22 13.14 -9.99 8.48
C TRP A 22 12.12 -9.71 9.60
N ASP A 23 12.47 -8.92 10.60
CA ASP A 23 11.57 -8.52 11.69
C ASP A 23 10.45 -7.60 11.16
N ASN A 24 10.79 -6.70 10.23
CA ASN A 24 9.82 -5.84 9.56
C ASN A 24 8.87 -6.66 8.68
N PHE A 25 9.38 -7.60 7.89
CA PHE A 25 8.54 -8.48 7.09
C PHE A 25 7.68 -9.43 7.94
N TYR A 26 8.16 -9.84 9.11
CA TYR A 26 7.35 -10.58 10.08
C TYR A 26 6.19 -9.73 10.63
N LEU A 27 6.46 -8.47 11.01
CA LEU A 27 5.44 -7.52 11.47
C LEU A 27 4.43 -7.19 10.36
N LEU A 28 4.89 -7.04 9.12
CA LEU A 28 4.04 -6.87 7.95
C LEU A 28 3.13 -8.07 7.75
N ASN A 29 3.68 -9.29 7.79
CA ASN A 29 2.91 -10.51 7.66
C ASN A 29 1.81 -10.62 8.73
N LYS A 30 2.14 -10.31 9.99
CA LYS A 30 1.15 -10.27 11.08
C LYS A 30 0.04 -9.24 10.80
N SER A 31 0.43 -8.02 10.41
CA SER A 31 -0.52 -6.95 10.09
C SER A 31 -1.43 -7.31 8.90
N MET A 32 -0.89 -7.99 7.89
CA MET A 32 -1.67 -8.46 6.73
C MET A 32 -2.65 -9.56 7.08
N ASN A 33 -2.31 -10.48 7.98
CA ASN A 33 -3.27 -11.47 8.46
C ASN A 33 -4.46 -10.82 9.19
N THR A 34 -4.21 -9.79 10.01
CA THR A 34 -5.27 -9.00 10.63
C THR A 34 -6.13 -8.29 9.59
N PHE A 35 -5.49 -7.62 8.62
CA PHE A 35 -6.19 -6.94 7.53
C PHE A 35 -7.06 -7.91 6.70
N ILE A 36 -6.56 -9.11 6.39
CA ILE A 36 -7.33 -10.14 5.67
C ILE A 36 -8.56 -10.57 6.46
N ALA A 37 -8.42 -10.84 7.76
CA ALA A 37 -9.54 -11.22 8.61
C ALA A 37 -10.61 -10.12 8.67
N GLU A 38 -10.20 -8.85 8.76
CA GLU A 38 -11.12 -7.72 8.80
C GLU A 38 -11.79 -7.43 7.43
N THR A 39 -11.08 -7.69 6.32
CA THR A 39 -11.62 -7.49 4.97
C THR A 39 -12.52 -8.63 4.46
N GLN A 40 -12.38 -9.85 4.97
CA GLN A 40 -13.32 -10.94 4.69
C GLN A 40 -14.78 -10.55 5.03
N GLY A 41 -14.98 -9.72 6.06
CA GLY A 41 -16.29 -9.18 6.41
C GLY A 41 -16.85 -8.17 5.40
N VAL A 42 -16.03 -7.63 4.49
CA VAL A 42 -16.43 -6.62 3.49
C VAL A 42 -17.04 -7.25 2.25
N SER A 43 -16.47 -8.37 1.77
CA SER A 43 -16.98 -9.06 0.58
C SER A 43 -18.44 -9.51 0.75
N SER A 44 -18.85 -9.86 1.97
CA SER A 44 -20.23 -10.20 2.31
C SER A 44 -21.23 -9.04 2.21
N LYS A 45 -20.76 -7.78 2.13
CA LYS A 45 -21.61 -6.57 2.12
C LYS A 45 -21.95 -6.07 0.71
N LEU A 46 -21.26 -6.56 -0.31
CA LEU A 46 -21.48 -6.26 -1.73
C LEU A 46 -22.47 -7.26 -2.32
N LEU A 47 -23.71 -7.23 -1.85
CA LEU A 47 -24.79 -8.07 -2.39
C LEU A 47 -25.66 -7.25 -3.33
N ILE A 48 -25.43 -7.38 -4.63
CA ILE A 48 -26.34 -6.86 -5.65
C ILE A 48 -27.54 -7.81 -5.70
N LYS A 49 -28.66 -7.39 -5.10
CA LYS A 49 -29.88 -8.21 -5.01
C LYS A 49 -30.63 -8.31 -6.34
N GLU A 50 -30.58 -7.25 -7.15
CA GLU A 50 -31.24 -7.17 -8.46
C GLU A 50 -30.35 -6.43 -9.45
N PHE A 51 -30.43 -6.76 -10.74
CA PHE A 51 -29.66 -6.11 -11.81
C PHE A 51 -30.30 -4.77 -12.23
N ASN A 52 -30.40 -3.81 -11.31
CA ASN A 52 -30.88 -2.46 -11.59
C ASN A 52 -30.02 -1.38 -10.93
N LEU A 53 -30.14 -0.15 -11.43
CA LEU A 53 -29.32 0.99 -10.97
C LEU A 53 -29.51 1.30 -9.48
N LYS A 54 -30.72 1.07 -8.93
CA LYS A 54 -31.00 1.27 -7.52
C LYS A 54 -30.25 0.27 -6.64
N SER A 55 -30.32 -1.02 -6.97
CA SER A 55 -29.61 -2.07 -6.24
C SER A 55 -28.09 -1.92 -6.35
N LEU A 56 -27.59 -1.44 -7.50
CA LEU A 56 -26.19 -1.07 -7.64
C LEU A 56 -25.83 0.11 -6.71
N ALA A 57 -26.64 1.17 -6.68
CA ALA A 57 -26.41 2.32 -5.82
C ALA A 57 -26.45 1.96 -4.32
N ASP A 58 -27.38 1.09 -3.91
CA ASP A 58 -27.48 0.60 -2.53
C ASP A 58 -26.25 -0.25 -2.16
N ALA A 59 -25.80 -1.13 -3.05
CA ALA A 59 -24.61 -1.95 -2.85
C ALA A 59 -23.32 -1.10 -2.78
N VAL A 60 -23.20 -0.05 -3.61
CA VAL A 60 -22.09 0.90 -3.56
C VAL A 60 -22.13 1.72 -2.27
N SER A 61 -23.31 2.18 -1.86
CA SER A 61 -23.48 2.97 -0.63
C SER A 61 -23.16 2.17 0.64
N SER A 62 -23.35 0.85 0.62
CA SER A 62 -22.99 -0.01 1.76
C SER A 62 -21.47 -0.01 2.04
N LEU A 63 -20.65 0.29 1.02
CA LEU A 63 -19.20 0.41 1.14
C LEU A 63 -18.77 1.65 1.93
N ASP A 64 -19.59 2.70 1.98
CA ASP A 64 -19.29 3.89 2.77
C ASP A 64 -19.22 3.60 4.27
N ASN A 65 -19.88 2.54 4.74
CA ASN A 65 -19.85 2.11 6.14
C ASN A 65 -18.78 1.05 6.43
N VAL A 66 -18.01 0.63 5.42
CA VAL A 66 -16.92 -0.31 5.61
C VAL A 66 -15.78 0.37 6.36
N LYS A 67 -15.41 -0.20 7.51
CA LYS A 67 -14.18 0.16 8.19
C LYS A 67 -13.04 -0.51 7.44
N ILE A 68 -12.23 0.30 6.77
CA ILE A 68 -10.99 -0.16 6.16
C ILE A 68 -9.93 -0.07 7.26
N PRO A 69 -9.23 -1.16 7.57
CA PRO A 69 -8.15 -1.13 8.54
C PRO A 69 -7.04 -0.22 8.00
N PRO A 70 -6.38 0.58 8.85
CA PRO A 70 -5.27 1.40 8.40
C PRO A 70 -4.15 0.53 7.84
N LEU A 71 -3.70 0.85 6.62
CA LEU A 71 -2.53 0.25 6.00
C LEU A 71 -1.34 1.18 6.21
N ASN A 72 -0.20 0.64 6.65
CA ASN A 72 1.04 1.40 6.66
C ASN A 72 1.83 1.14 5.38
N LEU A 73 1.34 1.72 4.27
CA LEU A 73 1.95 1.53 2.95
C LEU A 73 3.35 2.13 2.86
N GLU A 74 3.60 3.24 3.55
CA GLU A 74 4.95 3.83 3.67
C GLU A 74 5.95 2.82 4.26
N PHE A 75 5.57 2.12 5.33
CA PHE A 75 6.42 1.09 5.93
C PHE A 75 6.63 -0.11 5.00
N MET A 76 5.59 -0.53 4.25
CA MET A 76 5.71 -1.61 3.26
C MET A 76 6.67 -1.26 2.11
N VAL A 77 6.53 -0.05 1.56
CA VAL A 77 7.36 0.43 0.45
C VAL A 77 8.80 0.62 0.90
N SER A 78 9.03 1.23 2.06
CA SER A 78 10.38 1.42 2.60
C SER A 78 11.08 0.09 2.93
N SER A 79 10.34 -0.92 3.41
CA SER A 79 10.89 -2.27 3.64
C SER A 79 11.30 -2.92 2.31
N LEU A 80 10.52 -2.73 1.24
CA LEU A 80 10.88 -3.21 -0.10
C LEU A 80 12.09 -2.48 -0.69
N ASP A 81 12.20 -1.17 -0.49
CA ASP A 81 13.29 -0.36 -1.02
C ASP A 81 14.66 -0.84 -0.52
N ARG A 82 14.72 -1.36 0.71
CA ARG A 82 15.95 -1.92 1.28
C ARG A 82 16.37 -3.23 0.64
N LEU A 83 15.46 -3.95 0.00
CA LEU A 83 15.78 -5.20 -0.69
C LEU A 83 16.37 -4.96 -2.07
N LYS A 84 16.21 -3.77 -2.66
CA LYS A 84 16.64 -3.44 -4.03
C LYS A 84 18.11 -3.76 -4.31
N SER A 85 18.96 -3.66 -3.30
CA SER A 85 20.40 -3.92 -3.42
C SER A 85 20.80 -5.37 -3.10
N SER A 86 19.86 -6.22 -2.68
CA SER A 86 20.09 -7.63 -2.32
C SER A 86 19.66 -8.58 -3.43
N SER A 87 20.14 -9.83 -3.40
CA SER A 87 19.70 -10.87 -4.35
C SER A 87 18.22 -11.24 -4.18
N LEU A 88 17.61 -10.90 -3.04
CA LEU A 88 16.21 -11.14 -2.73
C LEU A 88 15.26 -10.30 -3.60
N GLU A 89 15.72 -9.19 -4.17
CA GLU A 89 14.93 -8.33 -5.07
C GLU A 89 14.33 -9.10 -6.26
N LEU A 90 15.06 -10.13 -6.71
CA LEU A 90 14.67 -10.98 -7.85
C LEU A 90 13.79 -12.17 -7.45
N SER A 91 13.46 -12.30 -6.16
CA SER A 91 12.62 -13.41 -5.69
C SER A 91 11.17 -13.28 -6.14
N LEU A 92 10.53 -14.42 -6.39
CA LEU A 92 9.09 -14.49 -6.68
C LEU A 92 8.25 -13.89 -5.54
N GLU A 93 8.71 -14.06 -4.30
CA GLU A 93 8.03 -13.54 -3.12
C GLU A 93 8.05 -12.00 -3.08
N VAL A 94 9.18 -11.36 -3.43
CA VAL A 94 9.27 -9.89 -3.54
C VAL A 94 8.45 -9.37 -4.71
N ALA A 95 8.45 -10.07 -5.85
CA ALA A 95 7.61 -9.72 -6.99
C ALA A 95 6.12 -9.78 -6.65
N ALA A 96 5.68 -10.84 -5.95
CA ALA A 96 4.31 -10.97 -5.48
C ALA A 96 3.93 -9.85 -4.50
N LEU A 97 4.82 -9.53 -3.54
CA LEU A 97 4.58 -8.46 -2.58
C LEU A 97 4.41 -7.09 -3.25
N LYS A 98 5.26 -6.76 -4.23
CA LYS A 98 5.13 -5.52 -5.02
C LYS A 98 3.77 -5.43 -5.71
N GLN A 99 3.33 -6.53 -6.32
CA GLN A 99 2.03 -6.59 -7.00
C GLN A 99 0.86 -6.44 -6.02
N SER A 100 0.96 -7.03 -4.82
CA SER A 100 -0.03 -6.86 -3.76
C SER A 100 -0.09 -5.43 -3.25
N ILE A 101 1.05 -4.77 -3.00
CA ILE A 101 1.11 -3.37 -2.58
C ILE A 101 0.44 -2.46 -3.61
N LYS A 102 0.73 -2.65 -4.89
CA LYS A 102 0.07 -1.90 -5.97
C LYS A 102 -1.46 -2.08 -5.95
N SER A 103 -1.94 -3.27 -5.63
CA SER A 103 -3.38 -3.51 -5.48
C SER A 103 -3.98 -2.79 -4.26
N LEU A 104 -3.19 -2.60 -3.20
CA LEU A 104 -3.60 -1.93 -1.97
C LEU A 104 -3.57 -0.40 -2.05
N GLU A 105 -2.76 0.20 -2.94
CA GLU A 105 -2.71 1.66 -3.16
C GLU A 105 -4.11 2.24 -3.44
N GLY A 106 -4.90 1.56 -4.28
CA GLY A 106 -6.28 1.97 -4.58
C GLY A 106 -7.19 2.03 -3.35
N LEU A 107 -6.98 1.12 -2.40
CA LEU A 107 -7.74 1.06 -1.16
C LEU A 107 -7.33 2.19 -0.19
N GLU A 108 -6.04 2.51 -0.12
CA GLU A 108 -5.55 3.64 0.66
C GLU A 108 -6.11 4.96 0.14
N TYR A 109 -6.12 5.18 -1.18
CA TYR A 109 -6.74 6.37 -1.75
C TYR A 109 -8.23 6.48 -1.43
N ALA A 110 -8.97 5.37 -1.50
CA ALA A 110 -10.38 5.34 -1.13
C ALA A 110 -10.58 5.69 0.36
N PHE A 111 -9.73 5.17 1.25
CA PHE A 111 -9.75 5.49 2.67
C PHE A 111 -9.41 6.96 2.95
N MET A 112 -8.35 7.49 2.36
CA MET A 112 -7.96 8.91 2.50
C MET A 112 -9.04 9.85 1.98
N ARG A 113 -9.72 9.49 0.89
CA ARG A 113 -10.87 10.24 0.36
C ARG A 113 -12.02 10.23 1.36
N LYS A 114 -12.39 9.05 1.89
CA LYS A 114 -13.46 8.90 2.89
C LYS A 114 -13.20 9.72 4.15
N GLN A 115 -11.94 9.81 4.59
CA GLN A 115 -11.56 10.61 5.75
C GLN A 115 -11.39 12.12 5.46
N GLY A 116 -11.57 12.56 4.22
CA GLY A 116 -11.32 13.96 3.84
C GLY A 116 -9.86 14.39 3.95
N ALA A 117 -8.92 13.44 4.03
CA ALA A 117 -7.48 13.70 4.13
C ALA A 117 -6.88 14.03 2.75
N LEU A 118 -7.39 13.41 1.69
CA LEU A 118 -6.85 13.53 0.32
C LEU A 118 -6.79 14.99 -0.19
N PRO A 119 -7.83 15.83 -0.04
CA PRO A 119 -7.77 17.24 -0.48
C PRO A 119 -6.66 18.04 0.20
N LYS A 120 -6.42 17.80 1.51
CA LYS A 120 -5.36 18.48 2.27
C LYS A 120 -3.97 18.08 1.77
N LEU A 121 -3.76 16.80 1.46
CA LEU A 121 -2.50 16.31 0.91
C LEU A 121 -2.21 16.89 -0.48
N ILE A 122 -3.23 16.95 -1.34
CA ILE A 122 -3.12 17.58 -2.68
C ILE A 122 -2.74 19.06 -2.55
N ALA A 123 -3.41 19.80 -1.66
CA ALA A 123 -3.10 21.22 -1.44
C ALA A 123 -1.67 21.44 -0.93
N ARG A 124 -1.19 20.56 -0.03
CA ARG A 124 0.19 20.59 0.47
C ARG A 124 1.20 20.28 -0.63
N ALA A 125 0.96 19.26 -1.46
CA ALA A 125 1.82 18.91 -2.58
C ALA A 125 1.87 20.05 -3.61
N ALA A 126 0.72 20.64 -3.96
CA ALA A 126 0.65 21.79 -4.86
C ALA A 126 1.46 22.99 -4.32
N SER A 127 1.33 23.27 -3.01
CA SER A 127 2.10 24.34 -2.36
C SER A 127 3.60 24.07 -2.39
N PHE A 128 4.01 22.83 -2.11
CA PHE A 128 5.40 22.42 -2.19
C PHE A 128 5.96 22.60 -3.61
N PHE A 129 5.30 22.05 -4.63
CA PHE A 129 5.79 22.15 -6.01
C PHE A 129 5.83 23.58 -6.51
N LYS A 130 4.84 24.41 -6.16
CA LYS A 130 4.87 25.84 -6.46
C LYS A 130 6.10 26.52 -5.86
N SER A 131 6.45 26.19 -4.61
CA SER A 131 7.65 26.73 -3.97
C SER A 131 8.93 26.16 -4.58
N PHE A 132 8.98 24.86 -4.86
CA PHE A 132 10.16 24.16 -5.34
C PHE A 132 10.55 24.61 -6.75
N PHE A 133 9.57 24.76 -7.64
CA PHE A 133 9.76 25.23 -9.01
C PHE A 133 9.60 26.74 -9.18
N SER A 134 9.61 27.51 -8.08
CA SER A 134 9.44 28.97 -8.13
C SER A 134 10.58 29.72 -8.83
N LYS A 135 11.77 29.11 -8.91
CA LYS A 135 12.93 29.63 -9.65
C LYS A 135 13.13 28.79 -10.90
N GLN A 136 12.46 29.18 -11.99
CA GLN A 136 12.81 28.69 -13.32
C GLN A 136 13.94 29.58 -13.87
N PRO A 137 14.96 29.02 -14.55
CA PRO A 137 15.92 29.85 -15.27
C PRO A 137 15.17 30.74 -16.27
N GLU A 138 15.57 32.00 -16.39
CA GLU A 138 15.10 32.86 -17.49
C GLU A 138 15.47 32.16 -18.79
N VAL A 139 14.47 31.67 -19.50
CA VAL A 139 14.66 31.18 -20.86
C VAL A 139 14.76 32.44 -21.70
N GLU A 140 16.00 32.88 -21.97
CA GLU A 140 16.25 33.84 -23.04
C GLU A 140 15.89 33.14 -24.37
N TRP A 141 14.86 33.65 -25.04
CA TRP A 141 14.46 33.24 -26.39
C TRP A 141 15.29 33.97 -27.43
#